data_AF-A0A2Z3HZW5-F1
#
_entry.id   AF-A0A2Z3HZW5-F1
#
_cell.length_a   1.000
_cell.length_b   1.000
_cell.length_c   1.000
_cell.angle_alpha   90.00
_cell.angle_beta   90.00
_cell.angle_gamma   90.00
#
_symmetry.space_group_name_H-M   'P 1'
#
loop_
_entity.id
_entity.type
_entity.pdbx_description
1 polymer ?
#
loop_
_entity_poly.entity_id
_entity_poly.type
_entity_poly.pdbx_seq_one_letter_code
_entity_poly.pdbx_strand_id
1 'polypeptide(L)'
;MKKNLILLAIVIVMCLIPFFMPTNKGAEFGGSDDQAEGAISQTHPDYKPWFSSFFEPASGEIESLLFTLQGSLGTGVICYILGYYRGRRLKDNARD
;
A
#
# COMPACT_ATOMS: atom_id res chain seq x y z
N MET A 1 25.22 -7.89 -11.29
CA MET A 1 25.30 -7.71 -9.83
C MET A 1 25.21 -6.25 -9.41
N LYS A 2 26.06 -5.33 -9.94
CA LYS A 2 26.01 -3.90 -9.59
C LYS A 2 24.62 -3.24 -9.79
N LYS A 3 23.92 -3.51 -10.90
CA LYS A 3 22.56 -3.00 -11.16
C LYS A 3 21.53 -3.41 -10.09
N ASN A 4 21.53 -4.68 -9.68
CA ASN A 4 20.58 -5.15 -8.66
C ASN A 4 20.88 -4.54 -7.30
N LEU A 5 22.16 -4.33 -6.98
CA LEU A 5 22.58 -3.66 -5.75
C LEU A 5 22.12 -2.19 -5.74
N ILE A 6 22.24 -1.49 -6.87
CA ILE A 6 21.76 -0.10 -7.03
C ILE A 6 20.23 -0.04 -6.89
N LEU A 7 19.50 -0.95 -7.55
CA LEU A 7 18.04 -1.02 -7.41
C LEU A 7 17.60 -1.30 -5.96
N LEU A 8 18.29 -2.22 -5.27
CA LEU A 8 18.03 -2.50 -3.85
C LEU A 8 18.30 -1.27 -2.98
N ALA A 9 19.42 -0.56 -3.22
CA ALA A 9 19.75 0.66 -2.50
C ALA A 9 18.69 1.75 -2.70
N ILE A 10 18.17 1.92 -3.92
CA ILE A 10 17.08 2.86 -4.20
C ILE A 10 15.82 2.49 -3.42
N VAL A 11 15.44 1.21 -3.40
CA VAL A 11 14.27 0.75 -2.63
C VAL A 11 14.45 1.01 -1.13
N ILE A 12 15.62 0.69 -0.58
CA ILE A 12 15.93 0.95 0.84
C ILE A 12 15.83 2.44 1.13
N VAL A 13 16.41 3.30 0.29
CA VAL A 13 16.30 4.75 0.43
C VAL A 13 14.83 5.18 0.38
N MET A 14 14.03 4.71 -0.57
CA MET A 14 12.59 5.01 -0.63
C MET A 14 11.82 4.60 0.63
N CYS A 15 12.15 3.46 1.23
CA CYS A 15 11.54 3.02 2.49
C CYS A 15 12.00 3.85 3.70
N LEU A 16 13.21 4.43 3.67
CA LEU A 16 13.75 5.22 4.77
C LEU A 16 13.38 6.70 4.71
N ILE A 17 13.12 7.26 3.52
CA ILE A 17 12.70 8.66 3.35
C ILE A 17 11.56 9.08 4.32
N PRO A 18 10.48 8.30 4.49
CA PRO A 18 9.37 8.68 5.37
C PRO A 18 9.75 8.79 6.84
N PHE A 19 10.78 8.06 7.30
CA PHE A 19 11.23 8.09 8.70
C PHE A 19 12.02 9.35 9.05
N PHE A 20 12.70 9.96 8.08
CA PHE A 20 13.52 11.16 8.29
C PHE A 20 12.81 12.45 7.87
N MET A 21 11.74 12.34 7.08
CA MET A 21 10.88 13.47 6.80
C MET A 21 10.04 13.79 8.04
N PRO A 22 10.12 15.02 8.60
CA PRO A 22 9.38 15.42 9.80
C PRO A 22 7.87 15.59 9.55
N THR A 23 7.34 15.01 8.48
CA THR A 23 6.06 15.42 7.90
C THR A 23 4.89 15.13 8.81
N ASN A 24 4.94 14.21 9.78
CA ASN A 24 3.91 14.12 10.82
C ASN A 24 4.32 13.15 11.94
N LYS A 25 4.61 13.65 13.15
CA LYS A 25 4.73 12.84 14.38
C LYS A 25 3.40 12.22 14.85
N GLY A 26 2.39 12.24 13.99
CA GLY A 26 1.04 11.72 14.20
C GLY A 26 0.28 11.63 12.88
N ALA A 27 0.96 11.24 11.78
CA ALA A 27 0.27 10.95 10.53
C ALA A 27 -0.49 9.67 10.77
N GLU A 28 -1.78 9.81 11.03
CA GLU A 28 -2.69 8.70 10.87
C GLU A 28 -2.56 8.27 9.40
N PHE A 29 -2.20 7.02 9.19
CA PHE A 29 -2.25 6.39 7.87
C PHE A 29 -3.72 6.13 7.55
N GLY A 30 -4.45 7.23 7.36
CA GLY A 30 -5.88 7.26 7.10
C GLY A 30 -6.20 6.79 5.69
N GLY A 31 -7.44 6.36 5.52
CA GLY A 31 -7.98 5.96 4.23
C GLY A 31 -8.12 7.16 3.29
N SER A 32 -8.39 6.86 2.02
CA SER A 32 -8.80 7.91 1.06
C SER A 32 -10.12 8.56 1.45
N ASP A 33 -10.95 7.85 2.22
CA ASP A 33 -12.27 8.31 2.65
C ASP A 33 -12.16 9.44 3.70
N ASP A 34 -11.17 9.41 4.60
CA ASP A 34 -10.92 10.48 5.59
C ASP A 34 -10.64 11.83 4.91
N GLN A 35 -9.87 11.80 3.82
CA GLN A 35 -9.57 12.99 3.04
C GLN A 35 -10.81 13.50 2.28
N ALA A 36 -11.64 12.58 1.79
CA ALA A 36 -12.87 12.91 1.09
C ALA A 36 -13.89 13.55 2.03
N GLU A 37 -14.09 13.01 3.23
CA GLU A 37 -14.98 13.59 4.25
C GLU A 37 -14.51 14.99 4.68
N GLY A 38 -13.20 15.17 4.87
CA GLY A 38 -12.62 16.48 5.20
C GLY A 38 -12.87 17.54 4.10
N ALA A 39 -12.79 17.16 2.83
CA ALA A 39 -13.05 18.06 1.71
C ALA A 39 -14.55 18.36 1.53
N ILE A 40 -15.41 17.36 1.73
CA ILE A 40 -16.87 17.51 1.64
C ILE A 40 -17.37 18.42 2.75
N SER A 41 -16.89 18.24 3.98
CA SER A 41 -17.27 19.06 5.14
C SER A 41 -16.91 20.54 4.95
N GLN A 42 -15.83 20.84 4.20
CA GLN A 42 -15.43 22.22 3.87
C GLN A 42 -16.25 22.84 2.75
N THR A 43 -16.64 22.04 1.74
CA THR A 43 -17.32 22.54 0.54
C THR A 43 -18.84 22.59 0.71
N HIS A 44 -19.41 21.66 1.47
CA HIS A 44 -20.83 21.51 1.72
C HIS A 44 -21.09 21.09 3.18
N PRO A 45 -21.12 22.06 4.13
CA PRO A 45 -21.29 21.77 5.55
C PRO A 45 -22.66 21.13 5.90
N ASP A 46 -23.66 21.28 5.04
CA ASP A 46 -24.99 20.68 5.22
C ASP A 46 -25.13 19.28 4.58
N TYR A 47 -24.04 18.73 4.04
CA TYR A 47 -24.06 17.43 3.36
C TYR A 47 -24.33 16.30 4.36
N LYS A 48 -25.34 15.47 4.04
CA LYS A 48 -25.63 14.24 4.79
C LYS A 48 -25.14 13.03 4.02
N PRO A 49 -24.43 12.08 4.65
CA PRO A 49 -24.04 10.83 4.02
C PRO A 49 -25.26 10.12 3.43
N TRP A 50 -25.22 9.82 2.14
CA TRP A 50 -26.27 9.05 1.45
C TRP A 50 -26.04 7.53 1.59
N PHE A 51 -24.89 7.14 2.13
CA PHE A 51 -24.50 5.76 2.39
C PHE A 51 -23.84 5.69 3.76
N SER A 52 -24.26 4.73 4.57
CA SER A 52 -23.60 4.38 5.83
C SER A 52 -22.97 3.00 5.66
N SER A 53 -21.74 2.82 6.15
CA SER A 53 -21.10 1.51 6.07
C SER A 53 -21.94 0.46 6.81
N PHE A 54 -22.27 -0.64 6.14
CA PHE A 54 -23.00 -1.76 6.76
C PHE A 54 -22.14 -2.51 7.79
N PHE A 55 -20.83 -2.31 7.74
CA PHE A 55 -19.86 -2.89 8.65
C PHE A 55 -18.83 -1.82 9.02
N GLU A 56 -18.79 -1.46 10.29
CA GLU A 56 -17.81 -0.56 10.85
C GLU A 56 -16.88 -1.41 11.72
N PRO A 57 -15.57 -1.49 11.42
CA PRO A 57 -14.64 -2.25 12.23
C PRO A 57 -14.62 -1.68 13.65
N ALA A 58 -14.61 -2.56 14.66
CA ALA A 58 -14.71 -2.17 16.06
C ALA A 58 -13.55 -1.27 16.57
N SER A 59 -12.49 -1.09 15.78
CA SER A 59 -11.36 -0.21 16.04
C SER A 59 -10.61 0.09 14.73
N GLY A 60 -10.06 1.31 14.60
CA GLY A 60 -9.19 1.70 13.49
C GLY A 60 -7.89 0.86 13.40
N GLU A 61 -7.49 0.20 14.50
CA GLU A 61 -6.38 -0.76 14.48
C GLU A 61 -6.71 -2.01 13.65
N ILE A 62 -7.95 -2.48 13.72
CA ILE A 62 -8.42 -3.65 12.96
C ILE A 62 -8.53 -3.29 11.48
N GLU A 63 -8.99 -2.07 11.19
CA GLU A 63 -9.03 -1.53 9.82
C GLU A 63 -7.63 -1.50 9.20
N SER A 64 -6.66 -0.91 9.90
CA SER A 64 -5.27 -0.84 9.48
C SER A 64 -4.66 -2.23 9.26
N LEU A 65 -5.00 -3.20 10.12
CA LEU A 65 -4.55 -4.58 10.01
C LEU A 65 -5.12 -5.26 8.77
N LEU A 66 -6.43 -5.12 8.52
CA LEU A 66 -7.08 -5.69 7.34
C LEU A 66 -6.53 -5.07 6.05
N PHE A 67 -6.27 -3.76 6.05
CA PHE A 67 -5.65 -3.07 4.91
C PHE A 67 -4.22 -3.57 4.66
N THR A 68 -3.42 -3.73 5.71
CA THR A 68 -2.07 -4.30 5.63
C THR A 68 -2.10 -5.75 5.14
N LEU A 69 -3.05 -6.56 5.61
CA LEU A 69 -3.23 -7.94 5.18
C LEU A 69 -3.56 -8.00 3.67
N GLN A 70 -4.50 -7.18 3.20
CA GLN A 70 -4.83 -7.09 1.77
C GLN A 70 -3.61 -6.69 0.94
N GLY A 71 -2.86 -5.68 1.37
CA GLY A 71 -1.63 -5.24 0.69
C GLY A 71 -0.54 -6.33 0.65
N SER A 72 -0.35 -7.06 1.75
CA SER A 72 0.62 -8.16 1.83
C SER A 72 0.27 -9.33 0.91
N LEU A 73 -1.01 -9.71 0.84
CA LEU A 73 -1.51 -10.74 -0.05
C LEU A 73 -1.35 -10.33 -1.52
N GLY A 74 -1.71 -9.09 -1.87
CA GLY A 74 -1.52 -8.56 -3.22
C GLY A 74 -0.04 -8.56 -3.64
N THR A 75 0.85 -8.16 -2.74
CA THR A 75 2.30 -8.22 -2.96
C THR A 75 2.78 -9.65 -3.17
N GLY A 76 2.30 -10.60 -2.35
CA GLY A 76 2.62 -12.02 -2.48
C GLY A 76 2.25 -12.59 -3.85
N VAL A 77 1.05 -12.26 -4.35
CA VAL A 77 0.58 -12.69 -5.67
C VAL A 77 1.47 -12.12 -6.78
N ILE A 78 1.77 -10.81 -6.74
CA ILE A 78 2.63 -10.17 -7.75
C ILE A 78 4.03 -10.82 -7.76
N CYS A 79 4.64 -11.00 -6.59
CA CYS A 79 5.95 -11.64 -6.45
C CYS A 79 5.96 -13.08 -6.97
N TYR A 80 4.90 -13.85 -6.68
CA TYR A 80 4.75 -15.21 -7.19
C TYR A 80 4.69 -15.25 -8.72
N ILE A 81 3.88 -14.40 -9.34
CA ILE A 81 3.73 -14.31 -10.79
C ILE A 81 5.07 -13.95 -11.45
N LEU A 82 5.75 -12.91 -10.95
CA LEU A 82 7.07 -12.51 -11.44
C LEU A 82 8.10 -13.64 -11.32
N GLY A 83 8.09 -14.35 -10.18
CA GLY A 83 8.96 -15.51 -9.96
C GLY A 83 8.67 -16.66 -10.91
N TYR A 84 7.39 -16.97 -11.14
CA TYR A 84 6.94 -18.03 -12.04
C TYR A 84 7.38 -17.76 -13.49
N TYR A 85 7.14 -16.55 -14.01
CA TYR A 85 7.58 -16.19 -15.37
C TYR A 85 9.10 -16.21 -15.51
N ARG A 86 9.85 -15.77 -14.49
CA ARG A 86 11.31 -15.86 -14.50
C ARG A 86 11.79 -17.31 -14.51
N GLY A 87 11.18 -18.18 -13.71
CA GLY A 87 11.49 -19.61 -13.69
C GLY A 87 11.19 -20.33 -15.01
N ARG A 88 10.10 -19.94 -15.68
CA ARG A 88 9.76 -20.46 -17.02
C ARG A 88 10.81 -20.09 -18.07
N ARG A 89 11.21 -18.82 -18.16
CA ARG A 89 12.26 -18.40 -19.12
C ARG A 89 13.59 -19.11 -18.90
N LEU A 90 13.95 -19.38 -17.63
CA LEU A 90 15.17 -20.14 -17.31
C LEU A 90 15.09 -21.60 -17.78
N LYS A 91 13.92 -22.23 -17.70
CA LYS A 91 13.70 -23.59 -18.22
C LYS A 91 13.71 -23.65 -19.75
N ASP A 92 13.14 -22.64 -20.40
CA ASP A 92 13.12 -22.58 -21.87
C ASP A 92 14.54 -22.36 -22.42
N ASN A 93 15.31 -21.40 -21.88
CA ASN A 93 16.71 -21.18 -22.26
C ASN A 93 17.67 -22.35 -21.95
N ALA A 94 17.27 -23.29 -21.07
CA ALA A 94 18.07 -24.46 -20.74
C ALA A 94 17.76 -25.67 -21.63
N ARG A 95 16.73 -25.56 -22.49
CA ARG A 95 16.32 -26.59 -23.46
C ARG A 95 16.80 -26.28 -24.88
N ASP A 96 17.29 -25.06 -25.11
CA ASP A 96 17.99 -24.63 -26.32
C ASP A 96 19.51 -24.78 -26.16
#